data_AF-A0A950Q1I1-F1
#
_entry.id   AF-A0A950Q1I1-F1
#
_cell.length_a   1.000
_cell.length_b   1.000
_cell.length_c   1.000
_cell.angle_alpha   90.00
_cell.angle_beta   90.00
_cell.angle_gamma   90.00
#
_symmetry.space_group_name_H-M   'P 1'
#
loop_
_entity.id
_entity.type
_entity.pdbx_description
1 polymer ?
#
loop_
_entity_poly.entity_id
_entity_poly.type
_entity_poly.pdbx_seq_one_letter_code
_entity_poly.pdbx_strand_id
1 'polypeptide(L)'
;MNESHEGDYDPRNTRELGARLRAIREQRGWSLHDVQEASHGRFSGSAVGTYERGERSISVRRLSELAALYGVPVDQLLPEDHEPRHPGRASAGRGAGQDKVVIDLVALSERAGAGELD
;
A
#
# COMPACT_ATOMS: atom_id res chain seq x y z
N MET A 1 -6.16 -7.10 -34.35
CA MET A 1 -7.17 -6.91 -33.29
C MET A 1 -6.43 -6.90 -31.97
N ASN A 2 -6.57 -5.87 -31.13
CA ASN A 2 -5.94 -5.88 -29.81
C ASN A 2 -6.82 -6.71 -28.88
N GLU A 3 -6.39 -7.93 -28.59
CA GLU A 3 -7.08 -8.89 -27.71
C GLU A 3 -7.39 -8.26 -26.36
N SER A 4 -8.69 -8.26 -26.03
CA SER A 4 -9.23 -7.89 -24.72
C SER A 4 -8.64 -8.79 -23.65
N HIS A 5 -7.67 -8.26 -22.87
CA HIS A 5 -7.21 -8.88 -21.64
C HIS A 5 -8.29 -8.71 -20.56
N GLU A 6 -9.34 -9.54 -20.59
CA GLU A 6 -10.50 -9.48 -19.67
C GLU A 6 -10.41 -10.50 -18.52
N GLY A 7 -9.20 -10.93 -18.14
CA GLY A 7 -9.01 -12.05 -17.20
C GLY A 7 -8.45 -11.73 -15.81
N ASP A 8 -7.79 -10.58 -15.60
CA ASP A 8 -7.03 -10.33 -14.35
C ASP A 8 -6.90 -8.84 -13.99
N TYR A 9 -7.75 -7.99 -14.60
CA TYR A 9 -7.73 -6.55 -14.33
C TYR A 9 -8.72 -6.21 -13.22
N ASP A 10 -8.24 -6.11 -11.98
CA ASP A 10 -9.05 -5.55 -10.88
C ASP A 10 -8.92 -4.01 -10.85
N PRO A 11 -9.97 -3.25 -11.22
CA PRO A 11 -9.94 -1.78 -11.18
C PRO A 11 -9.81 -1.21 -9.76
N ARG A 12 -10.02 -2.03 -8.71
CA ARG A 12 -9.73 -1.65 -7.31
C ARG A 12 -8.24 -1.57 -7.08
N ASN A 13 -7.48 -2.55 -7.55
CA ASN A 13 -6.01 -2.58 -7.42
C ASN A 13 -5.37 -1.35 -8.08
N THR A 14 -5.86 -0.95 -9.26
CA THR A 14 -5.38 0.26 -9.95
C THR A 14 -5.67 1.54 -9.14
N ARG A 15 -6.84 1.64 -8.49
CA ARG A 15 -7.20 2.79 -7.66
C ARG A 15 -6.43 2.85 -6.35
N GLU A 16 -6.26 1.71 -5.68
CA GLU A 16 -5.50 1.62 -4.42
C GLU A 16 -4.02 1.94 -4.65
N LEU A 17 -3.43 1.42 -5.73
CA LEU A 17 -2.07 1.76 -6.13
C LEU A 17 -1.95 3.26 -6.45
N GLY A 18 -2.92 3.83 -7.17
CA GLY A 18 -2.96 5.27 -7.46
C GLY A 18 -3.02 6.12 -6.18
N ALA A 19 -3.84 5.72 -5.21
CA ALA A 19 -3.94 6.39 -3.92
C ALA A 19 -2.62 6.31 -3.13
N ARG A 20 -1.92 5.17 -3.15
CA ARG A 20 -0.60 5.02 -2.52
C ARG A 20 0.45 5.92 -3.17
N LEU A 21 0.50 5.98 -4.50
CA LEU A 21 1.37 6.91 -5.24
C LEU A 21 1.15 8.36 -4.80
N ARG A 22 -0.12 8.78 -4.72
CA ARG A 22 -0.50 10.12 -4.27
C ARG A 22 -0.03 10.38 -2.84
N ALA A 23 -0.29 9.45 -1.93
CA ALA A 23 0.07 9.60 -0.52
C ALA A 23 1.58 9.81 -0.34
N ILE A 24 2.42 9.02 -1.01
CA ILE A 24 3.88 9.15 -0.93
C ILE A 24 4.35 10.48 -1.54
N ARG A 25 3.76 10.90 -2.66
CA ARG A 25 4.06 12.21 -3.26
C ARG A 25 3.72 13.36 -2.31
N GLU A 26 2.54 13.33 -1.69
CA GLU A 26 2.08 14.35 -0.76
C GLU A 26 2.89 14.35 0.55
N GLN A 27 3.29 13.18 1.07
CA GLN A 27 4.19 13.06 2.22
C GLN A 27 5.55 13.71 1.98
N ARG A 28 6.04 13.70 0.73
CA ARG A 28 7.25 14.41 0.32
C ARG A 28 7.03 15.91 0.12
N GLY A 29 5.79 16.39 0.19
CA GLY A 29 5.44 17.78 -0.09
C GLY A 29 5.54 18.16 -1.57
N TRP A 30 5.54 17.18 -2.48
CA TRP A 30 5.70 17.42 -3.91
C TRP A 30 4.35 17.63 -4.59
N SER A 31 4.26 18.65 -5.43
CA SER A 31 3.18 18.81 -6.40
C SER A 31 3.39 17.90 -7.62
N LEU A 32 2.37 17.76 -8.49
CA LEU A 32 2.52 17.05 -9.77
C LEU A 32 3.58 17.70 -10.68
N HIS A 33 3.74 19.03 -10.57
CA HIS A 33 4.78 19.76 -11.28
C HIS A 33 6.18 19.38 -10.76
N ASP A 34 6.34 19.27 -9.44
CA ASP A 34 7.64 18.89 -8.84
C ASP A 34 8.07 17.48 -9.27
N VAL A 35 7.13 16.54 -9.42
CA VAL A 35 7.43 15.21 -9.98
C VAL A 35 7.93 15.31 -11.41
N GLN A 36 7.33 16.19 -12.22
CA GLN A 36 7.74 16.38 -13.60
C GLN A 36 9.16 16.95 -13.68
N GLU A 37 9.46 17.98 -12.89
CA GLU A 37 10.78 18.58 -12.83
C GLU A 37 11.83 17.60 -12.30
N ALA A 38 11.55 16.92 -11.19
CA ALA A 38 12.44 15.94 -10.59
C ALA A 38 12.70 14.71 -11.49
N SER A 39 11.74 14.37 -12.35
CA SER A 39 11.89 13.30 -13.33
C SER A 39 12.52 13.74 -14.65
N HIS A 40 12.88 15.03 -14.79
CA HIS A 40 13.33 15.65 -16.03
C HIS A 40 12.36 15.44 -17.19
N GLY A 41 11.06 15.60 -16.93
CA GLY A 41 9.99 15.45 -17.92
C GLY A 41 9.64 14.01 -18.30
N ARG A 42 10.32 12.99 -17.73
CA ARG A 42 9.98 11.57 -17.99
C ARG A 42 8.59 11.20 -17.49
N PHE A 43 8.10 11.87 -16.45
CA PHE A 43 6.73 11.77 -15.98
C PHE A 43 6.08 13.14 -16.10
N SER A 44 5.08 13.28 -16.98
CA SER A 44 4.30 14.52 -17.03
C SER A 44 3.36 14.58 -15.83
N GLY A 45 3.11 15.79 -15.29
CA GLY A 45 2.21 15.96 -14.15
C GLY A 45 0.80 15.43 -14.42
N SER A 46 0.31 15.56 -15.66
CA SER A 46 -0.97 14.99 -16.09
C SER A 46 -0.98 13.45 -16.06
N ALA A 47 0.07 12.81 -16.57
CA ALA A 47 0.18 11.35 -16.55
C ALA A 47 0.22 10.80 -15.12
N VAL A 48 1.01 11.44 -14.24
CA VAL A 48 1.05 11.10 -12.82
C VAL A 48 -0.33 11.25 -12.18
N GLY A 49 -1.04 12.35 -12.48
CA GLY A 49 -2.40 12.55 -12.01
C GLY A 49 -3.39 11.46 -12.45
N THR A 50 -3.31 11.00 -13.70
CA THR A 50 -4.15 9.89 -14.19
C THR A 50 -3.82 8.57 -13.48
N TYR A 51 -2.54 8.31 -13.18
CA TYR A 51 -2.16 7.13 -12.39
C TYR A 51 -2.67 7.23 -10.95
N GLU A 52 -2.54 8.40 -10.32
CA GLU A 52 -2.97 8.62 -8.94
C GLU A 52 -4.48 8.49 -8.72
N ARG A 53 -5.28 8.84 -9.73
CA ARG A 53 -6.74 8.63 -9.70
C ARG A 53 -7.16 7.21 -10.07
N GLY A 54 -6.21 6.36 -10.49
CA GLY A 54 -6.49 5.01 -10.97
C GLY A 54 -7.26 4.97 -12.30
N GLU A 55 -7.24 6.06 -13.07
CA GLU A 55 -7.91 6.16 -14.38
C GLU A 55 -7.15 5.42 -15.47
N ARG A 56 -5.86 5.14 -15.24
CA ARG A 56 -4.99 4.40 -16.15
C ARG A 56 -4.10 3.44 -15.39
N SER A 57 -3.99 2.22 -15.91
CA SER A 57 -3.01 1.25 -15.44
C SER A 57 -1.57 1.73 -15.68
N ILE A 58 -0.69 1.50 -14.70
CA ILE A 58 0.75 1.75 -14.82
C ILE A 58 1.48 0.43 -15.03
N SER A 59 2.48 0.41 -15.92
CA SER A 59 3.32 -0.77 -16.08
C SER A 59 4.29 -0.91 -14.92
N VAL A 60 4.70 -2.15 -14.61
CA VAL A 60 5.68 -2.43 -13.54
C VAL A 60 6.96 -1.60 -13.71
N ARG A 61 7.48 -1.48 -14.93
CA ARG A 61 8.68 -0.66 -15.23
C ARG A 61 8.49 0.81 -14.79
N ARG A 62 7.33 1.40 -15.12
CA ARG A 62 7.01 2.80 -14.78
C ARG A 62 6.78 2.97 -13.28
N LEU A 63 6.18 1.98 -12.63
CA LEU A 63 6.01 1.95 -11.18
C LEU A 63 7.37 1.94 -10.47
N SER A 64 8.29 1.07 -10.90
CA SER A 64 9.66 1.00 -10.35
C SER A 64 10.43 2.30 -10.54
N GLU A 65 10.26 2.97 -11.68
CA GLU A 65 10.86 4.30 -11.94
C GLU A 65 10.31 5.36 -10.98
N LEU A 66 9.00 5.38 -10.70
CA LEU A 66 8.40 6.29 -9.71
C LEU A 66 8.84 5.95 -8.29
N ALA A 67 8.92 4.67 -7.93
CA ALA A 67 9.41 4.23 -6.63
C ALA A 67 10.83 4.73 -6.38
N ALA A 68 11.72 4.58 -7.36
CA ALA A 68 13.08 5.09 -7.31
C ALA A 68 13.13 6.62 -7.20
N LEU A 69 12.31 7.33 -7.97
CA LEU A 69 12.20 8.79 -7.90
C LEU A 69 11.73 9.25 -6.51
N TYR A 70 10.76 8.53 -5.94
CA TYR A 70 10.25 8.76 -4.59
C TYR A 70 11.08 8.06 -3.52
N GLY A 71 12.26 7.51 -3.81
CA GLY A 71 13.15 6.88 -2.83
C GLY A 71 12.48 5.86 -1.90
N VAL A 72 11.45 5.14 -2.38
CA VAL A 72 10.73 4.09 -1.65
C VAL A 72 10.86 2.77 -2.39
N PRO A 73 10.82 1.62 -1.69
CA PRO A 73 10.79 0.33 -2.35
C PRO A 73 9.44 0.11 -3.07
N VAL A 74 9.46 -0.67 -4.16
CA VAL A 74 8.29 -0.82 -5.04
C VAL A 74 7.11 -1.51 -4.36
N ASP A 75 7.36 -2.39 -3.38
CA ASP A 75 6.32 -3.07 -2.60
C ASP A 75 5.45 -2.11 -1.78
N GLN A 76 5.97 -0.97 -1.35
CA GLN A 76 5.18 0.06 -0.66
C GLN A 76 4.12 0.71 -1.57
N LEU A 77 4.28 0.62 -2.89
CA LEU A 77 3.31 1.13 -3.86
C LEU A 77 2.24 0.11 -4.24
N LEU A 78 2.48 -1.18 -3.97
CA LEU A 78 1.53 -2.23 -4.29
C LEU A 78 0.34 -2.15 -3.32
N PRO A 79 -0.89 -2.42 -3.76
CA PRO A 79 -2.01 -2.65 -2.86
C PRO A 79 -1.67 -3.75 -1.85
N GLU A 80 -2.14 -3.64 -0.62
CA GLU A 80 -2.05 -4.77 0.31
C GLU A 80 -3.04 -5.83 -0.16
N ASP A 81 -2.57 -7.07 -0.26
CA ASP A 81 -3.44 -8.22 -0.50
C ASP A 81 -4.47 -8.30 0.63
N HIS A 82 -5.63 -7.71 0.40
CA HIS A 82 -6.87 -8.11 1.05
C HIS A 82 -7.30 -9.45 0.46
N GLU A 83 -6.44 -10.48 0.51
CA GLU A 83 -6.99 -11.82 0.56
C GLU A 83 -7.93 -11.83 1.78
N PRO A 84 -9.21 -12.24 1.65
CA PRO A 84 -10.02 -12.51 2.81
C PRO A 84 -9.21 -13.51 3.63
N ARG A 85 -8.68 -13.05 4.76
CA ARG A 85 -7.80 -13.84 5.62
C ARG A 85 -8.57 -15.09 5.99
N HIS A 86 -8.34 -16.19 5.29
CA HIS A 86 -8.91 -17.48 5.65
C HIS A 86 -8.33 -17.78 7.04
N PRO A 87 -9.18 -17.87 8.09
CA PRO A 87 -8.71 -18.17 9.43
C PRO A 87 -8.21 -19.63 9.43
N GLY A 88 -6.94 -19.84 9.11
CA GLY A 88 -6.38 -21.19 8.99
C GLY A 88 -5.02 -21.29 8.33
N ARG A 89 -4.56 -20.28 7.58
CA ARG A 89 -3.20 -20.30 7.03
C ARG A 89 -2.35 -19.25 7.72
N ALA A 90 -1.67 -19.68 8.79
CA ALA A 90 -0.55 -18.93 9.33
C ALA A 90 0.48 -18.77 8.20
N SER A 91 0.67 -17.54 7.75
CA SER A 91 1.75 -17.15 6.85
C SER A 91 3.07 -17.30 7.61
N ALA A 92 3.66 -18.49 7.50
CA ALA A 92 5.05 -18.70 7.86
C ALA A 92 5.93 -17.89 6.90
N GLY A 93 6.38 -16.72 7.37
CA GLY A 93 7.62 -16.08 6.94
C GLY A 93 7.52 -15.08 5.80
N ARG A 94 7.54 -13.79 6.16
CA ARG A 94 8.56 -12.82 5.71
C ARG A 94 8.60 -11.69 6.74
N GLY A 95 9.76 -11.56 7.39
CA GLY A 95 9.94 -10.65 8.52
C GLY A 95 10.05 -9.19 8.10
N ALA A 96 9.27 -8.35 8.77
CA ALA A 96 9.65 -7.00 9.19
C ALA A 96 8.72 -6.62 10.35
N GLY A 97 9.28 -6.41 11.55
CA GLY A 97 8.57 -5.84 12.69
C GLY A 97 7.62 -6.79 13.42
N GLN A 98 8.10 -7.39 14.51
CA GLN A 98 7.22 -7.96 15.51
C GLN A 98 6.42 -6.82 16.15
N ASP A 99 5.10 -6.77 15.94
CA ASP A 99 4.24 -6.06 16.87
C ASP A 99 4.17 -6.89 18.14
N LYS A 100 5.10 -6.59 19.06
CA LYS A 100 5.20 -7.24 20.35
C LYS A 100 3.98 -6.82 21.16
N VAL A 101 2.92 -7.61 21.11
CA VAL A 101 1.78 -7.48 22.03
C VAL A 101 2.28 -7.86 23.43
N VAL A 102 2.64 -6.85 24.23
CA VAL A 102 2.97 -7.02 25.64
C VAL A 102 1.66 -7.01 26.41
N ILE A 103 1.20 -8.19 26.82
CA ILE A 103 0.07 -8.33 27.74
C ILE A 103 0.61 -8.08 29.15
N ASP A 104 0.19 -6.99 29.77
CA ASP A 104 0.48 -6.71 31.17
C ASP A 104 -0.35 -7.66 32.06
N LEU A 105 0.32 -8.66 32.64
CA LEU A 105 -0.28 -9.66 33.52
C LEU A 105 -0.84 -9.04 34.81
N VAL A 106 -0.34 -7.87 35.23
CA VAL A 106 -0.84 -7.19 36.45
C VAL A 106 -2.24 -6.62 36.19
N ALA A 107 -2.48 -6.06 35.01
CA ALA A 107 -3.77 -5.50 34.62
C ALA A 107 -4.87 -6.55 34.37
N LEU A 108 -4.49 -7.83 34.20
CA LEU A 108 -5.41 -8.94 34.01
C LEU A 108 -5.83 -9.59 35.35
N SER A 109 -4.96 -9.54 36.37
CA SER A 109 -5.24 -10.13 37.69
C SER A 109 -6.29 -9.35 38.48
N GLU A 110 -6.44 -8.04 38.27
CA GLU A 110 -7.43 -7.23 39.01
C GLU A 110 -8.86 -7.38 38.46
N ARG A 111 -9.03 -8.03 37.31
CA ARG A 111 -10.33 -8.29 36.66
C ARG A 111 -10.92 -9.64 37.02
N ALA A 112 -10.07 -10.57 37.46
CA ALA A 112 -10.44 -11.96 37.76
C ALA A 112 -10.74 -12.19 39.25
N GLY A 113 -10.80 -11.13 40.06
CA GLY A 113 -11.01 -11.20 41.52
C GLY A 113 -12.36 -10.68 42.02
N ALA A 114 -13.41 -10.62 41.20
CA ALA A 114 -14.76 -10.27 41.65
C ALA A 114 -15.74 -11.41 41.33
N GLY A 115 -15.55 -12.53 42.03
CA GLY A 115 -16.40 -13.70 41.98
C GLY A 115 -16.32 -14.49 43.28
N GLU A 116 -16.57 -13.82 44.41
CA GLU A 116 -16.68 -14.45 45.74
C GLU A 116 -18.13 -14.30 46.23
N LEU A 117 -18.94 -15.32 45.92
CA LEU A 117 -19.95 -16.00 46.74
C LEU A 117 -20.58 -15.24 47.93
N ASP A 118 -21.92 -15.09 47.86
CA ASP A 118 -22.89 -15.56 48.88
C ASP A 118 -24.17 -16.03 48.17
#